data_AF-A0A1M6LZE7-F1
#
_entry.id   AF-A0A1M6LZE7-F1
#
_cell.length_a   1.000
_cell.length_b   1.000
_cell.length_c   1.000
_cell.angle_alpha   90.00
_cell.angle_beta   90.00
_cell.angle_gamma   90.00
#
_symmetry.space_group_name_H-M   'P 1'
#
loop_
_entity.id
_entity.type
_entity.pdbx_description
1 polymer ?
#
loop_
_entity_poly.entity_id
_entity_poly.type
_entity_poly.pdbx_seq_one_letter_code
_entity_poly.pdbx_strand_id
1 'polypeptide(L)'
;MNILITGIHGFVGSNLVVALKNHHVLYGLDIIAPEKEGVVKTFAWKDIETTSFPMQQLPQFDAIIHLAGKAHDTKNQSEAQVYFDINTGLT
;
A
#
# COMPACT_ATOMS: atom_id res chain seq x y z
N MET A 1 14.15 -9.33 -3.99
CA MET A 1 13.89 -8.13 -3.19
C MET A 1 12.53 -8.28 -2.52
N ASN A 2 12.43 -7.85 -1.27
CA ASN A 2 11.19 -7.72 -0.53
C ASN A 2 10.62 -6.32 -0.78
N ILE A 3 9.45 -6.24 -1.41
CA ILE A 3 8.82 -4.96 -1.79
C ILE A 3 7.53 -4.80 -1.02
N LEU A 4 7.37 -3.68 -0.31
CA LEU A 4 6.10 -3.28 0.28
C LEU A 4 5.34 -2.38 -0.70
N ILE A 5 4.10 -2.72 -1.02
CA ILE A 5 3.23 -1.91 -1.88
C ILE A 5 2.05 -1.40 -1.03
N THR A 6 1.95 -0.08 -0.87
CA THR A 6 0.75 0.53 -0.24
C THR A 6 -0.37 0.65 -1.28
N GLY A 7 -1.64 0.47 -0.90
CA GLY A 7 -2.75 0.48 -1.85
C GLY A 7 -2.71 -0.70 -2.84
N ILE A 8 -2.16 -1.84 -2.43
CA ILE A 8 -1.89 -3.01 -3.26
C ILE A 8 -3.16 -3.61 -3.90
N HIS A 9 -4.32 -3.43 -3.29
CA HIS A 9 -5.60 -3.92 -3.81
C HIS A 9 -6.24 -2.98 -4.83
N GLY A 10 -5.71 -1.77 -4.98
CA GLY A 10 -6.12 -0.83 -6.02
C GLY A 10 -5.78 -1.32 -7.43
N PHE A 11 -6.21 -0.53 -8.43
CA PHE A 11 -6.01 -0.86 -9.84
C PHE A 11 -4.52 -1.02 -10.20
N VAL A 12 -3.69 -0.04 -9.86
CA VAL A 12 -2.25 -0.09 -10.15
C VAL A 12 -1.56 -1.17 -9.33
N GLY A 13 -1.87 -1.29 -8.04
CA GLY A 13 -1.32 -2.31 -7.16
C GLY A 13 -1.56 -3.73 -7.67
N SER A 14 -2.79 -4.02 -8.11
CA SER A 14 -3.12 -5.34 -8.66
C SER A 14 -2.36 -5.68 -9.93
N ASN A 15 -2.14 -4.71 -10.82
CA ASN A 15 -1.35 -4.91 -12.04
C ASN A 15 0.14 -5.11 -11.72
N LEU A 16 0.69 -4.35 -10.77
CA LEU A 16 2.07 -4.52 -10.33
C LEU A 16 2.32 -5.88 -9.67
N VAL A 17 1.37 -6.40 -8.88
CA VAL A 17 1.48 -7.76 -8.32
C VAL A 17 1.63 -8.78 -9.44
N VAL A 18 0.80 -8.74 -10.48
CA VAL A 18 0.89 -9.66 -11.61
C VAL A 18 2.24 -9.55 -12.32
N ALA A 19 2.74 -8.33 -12.52
CA ALA A 19 4.00 -8.08 -13.22
C ALA A 19 5.25 -8.50 -12.42
N LEU A 20 5.21 -8.41 -11.08
CA LEU A 20 6.39 -8.53 -10.24
C LEU A 20 6.48 -9.82 -9.43
N LYS A 21 5.36 -10.56 -9.23
CA LYS A 21 5.30 -11.72 -8.32
C LYS A 21 6.29 -12.85 -8.63
N ASN A 22 6.76 -12.96 -9.87
CA ASN A 22 7.71 -14.00 -10.30
C ASN A 22 9.18 -13.63 -10.06
N HIS A 23 9.47 -12.37 -9.71
CA HIS A 23 10.84 -11.85 -9.58
C HIS A 23 11.12 -11.29 -8.19
N HIS A 24 10.07 -10.91 -7.44
CA HIS A 24 10.18 -10.25 -6.15
C HIS A 24 9.21 -10.85 -5.14
N VAL A 25 9.54 -10.70 -3.86
CA VAL A 25 8.66 -11.08 -2.75
C VAL A 25 7.81 -9.85 -2.42
N LEU A 26 6.50 -9.97 -2.59
CA LEU A 26 5.59 -8.84 -2.47
C LEU A 26 4.83 -8.88 -1.14
N TYR A 27 4.76 -7.72 -0.50
CA TYR A 27 3.96 -7.46 0.68
C TYR A 27 3.02 -6.29 0.40
N GLY A 28 1.84 -6.34 0.99
CA GLY A 28 0.82 -5.31 0.86
C GLY A 28 0.65 -4.50 2.13
N LEU A 29 0.29 -3.22 1.99
CA LEU A 29 -0.32 -2.43 3.06
C LEU A 29 -1.57 -1.79 2.49
N ASP A 30 -2.72 -2.06 3.10
CA ASP A 30 -3.99 -1.57 2.57
C ASP A 30 -5.05 -1.53 3.68
N ILE A 31 -6.15 -0.82 3.42
CA ILE A 31 -7.30 -0.75 4.33
C ILE A 31 -8.08 -2.07 4.38
N ILE A 32 -7.97 -2.89 3.32
CA ILE A 32 -8.52 -4.24 3.22
C ILE A 32 -7.39 -5.24 3.01
N ALA A 33 -7.50 -6.44 3.58
CA ALA A 33 -6.45 -7.46 3.48
C ALA A 33 -6.98 -8.85 3.10
N PRO A 34 -7.74 -8.99 1.99
CA PRO A 34 -8.02 -10.32 1.46
C PRO A 34 -6.72 -11.01 1.02
N GLU A 35 -6.72 -12.35 1.02
CA GLU A 35 -5.61 -13.10 0.45
C GLU A 35 -5.48 -12.81 -1.06
N LYS A 36 -4.24 -12.65 -1.52
CA LYS A 36 -3.94 -12.32 -2.91
C LYS A 36 -2.78 -13.17 -3.41
N GLU A 37 -3.01 -13.90 -4.49
CA GLU A 37 -1.99 -14.73 -5.12
C GLU A 37 -0.75 -13.90 -5.49
N GLY A 38 0.44 -14.40 -5.16
CA GLY A 38 1.70 -13.70 -5.40
C GLY A 38 2.04 -12.62 -4.36
N VAL A 39 1.24 -12.47 -3.29
CA VAL A 39 1.52 -11.60 -2.15
C VAL A 39 1.66 -12.44 -0.90
N VAL A 40 2.75 -12.24 -0.15
CA VAL A 40 3.04 -12.99 1.08
C VAL A 40 2.05 -12.64 2.18
N LYS A 41 1.82 -11.34 2.38
CA LYS A 41 0.89 -10.83 3.38
C LYS A 41 0.49 -9.41 3.01
N THR A 42 -0.79 -9.08 3.23
CA THR A 42 -1.23 -7.69 3.31
C THR A 42 -1.42 -7.31 4.77
N PHE A 43 -0.76 -6.25 5.21
CA PHE A 43 -0.89 -5.65 6.52
C PHE A 43 -2.03 -4.62 6.54
N ALA A 44 -2.68 -4.49 7.69
CA ALA A 44 -3.47 -3.30 8.01
C ALA A 44 -2.58 -2.27 8.74
N TRP A 45 -2.99 -0.99 8.74
CA TRP A 45 -2.25 0.10 9.42
C TRP A 45 -1.98 -0.19 10.90
N LYS A 46 -2.97 -0.73 11.61
CA LYS A 46 -2.83 -1.16 13.02
C LYS A 46 -1.72 -2.19 13.26
N ASP A 47 -1.35 -2.97 12.24
CA ASP A 47 -0.32 -4.01 12.34
C ASP A 47 1.10 -3.41 12.25
N ILE A 48 1.21 -2.15 11.79
CA ILE A 48 2.49 -1.45 11.59
C ILE A 48 2.63 -0.17 12.44
N GLU A 49 1.56 0.26 13.12
CA GLU A 49 1.58 1.40 14.04
C GLU A 49 2.55 1.16 15.22
N THR A 50 3.36 2.18 15.53
CA THR A 50 4.43 2.12 16.54
C THR A 50 3.91 2.03 17.98
N THR A 51 2.65 2.39 18.21
CA THR A 51 1.94 2.28 19.48
C THR A 51 1.44 0.87 19.75
N SER A 52 1.35 0.01 18.73
CA SER A 52 0.70 -1.30 18.87
C SER A 52 1.57 -2.32 19.60
N PHE A 53 2.90 -2.35 19.44
CA PHE A 53 3.83 -3.22 20.20
C PHE A 53 5.29 -2.77 20.02
N PRO A 54 6.16 -2.78 21.06
CA PRO A 54 7.59 -2.55 20.85
C PRO A 54 8.26 -3.82 20.31
N MET A 55 9.12 -3.64 19.28
CA MET A 55 9.99 -4.62 18.60
C MET A 55 9.39 -5.44 17.43
N GLN A 56 9.22 -4.75 16.29
CA GLN A 56 9.60 -5.19 14.94
C GLN A 56 9.58 -6.71 14.65
N GLN A 57 8.45 -7.20 14.14
CA GLN A 57 8.43 -8.40 13.28
C GLN A 57 7.93 -8.07 11.87
N LEU A 58 8.10 -6.82 11.44
CA LEU A 58 7.92 -6.53 10.03
C LEU A 58 9.10 -7.13 9.26
N PRO A 59 8.83 -7.79 8.12
CA PRO A 59 9.89 -8.17 7.19
C PRO A 59 10.71 -6.93 6.84
N GLN A 60 12.02 -7.10 6.67
CA GLN A 60 12.82 -6.05 6.06
C GLN A 60 12.37 -5.88 4.61
N PHE A 61 12.07 -4.64 4.23
CA PHE A 61 11.74 -4.26 2.86
C PHE A 61 12.95 -3.59 2.20
N ASP A 62 13.29 -4.04 1.01
CA ASP A 62 14.36 -3.45 0.19
C ASP A 62 13.85 -2.20 -0.56
N ALA A 63 12.54 -2.15 -0.84
CA ALA A 63 11.89 -1.04 -1.52
C ALA A 63 10.44 -0.88 -1.08
N ILE A 64 9.92 0.35 -1.20
CA ILE A 64 8.51 0.68 -0.98
C ILE A 64 7.96 1.30 -2.27
N ILE A 65 6.84 0.78 -2.76
CA ILE A 65 6.05 1.38 -3.83
C ILE A 65 4.78 1.95 -3.18
N HIS A 66 4.70 3.27 -3.09
CA HIS A 66 3.61 3.94 -2.40
C HIS A 66 2.49 4.31 -3.40
N LEU A 67 1.34 3.62 -3.33
CA LEU A 67 0.16 3.87 -4.18
C LEU A 67 -1.09 4.25 -3.37
N ALA A 68 -1.02 4.17 -2.03
CA ALA A 68 -2.09 4.66 -1.17
C ALA A 68 -2.24 6.18 -1.40
N GLY A 69 -3.48 6.61 -1.63
CA GLY A 69 -3.75 8.00 -1.98
C GLY A 69 -5.09 8.16 -2.68
N LYS A 70 -5.58 9.38 -2.71
CA LYS A 70 -6.75 9.74 -3.51
C LYS A 70 -6.27 10.06 -4.91
N ALA A 71 -6.79 9.33 -5.91
CA ALA A 71 -6.52 9.63 -7.31
C ALA A 71 -7.10 11.01 -7.69
N HIS A 72 -6.49 11.66 -8.68
CA HIS A 72 -6.99 12.92 -9.20
C HIS A 72 -8.38 12.68 -9.82
N ASP A 73 -9.35 13.50 -9.44
CA ASP A 73 -10.67 13.47 -10.02
C ASP A 73 -10.65 14.19 -11.38
N THR A 74 -10.77 13.45 -12.48
CA THR A 74 -10.78 14.03 -13.82
C THR A 74 -12.11 14.69 -14.17
N LYS A 75 -13.13 14.57 -13.32
CA LYS A 75 -14.47 15.15 -13.50
C LYS A 75 -14.67 16.46 -12.73
N ASN A 76 -13.63 17.00 -12.07
CA ASN A 76 -13.71 18.22 -11.26
C ASN A 76 -14.80 18.21 -10.17
N GLN A 77 -15.15 17.02 -9.64
CA GLN A 77 -16.17 16.92 -8.58
C GLN A 77 -15.56 16.98 -7.17
N SER A 78 -14.24 16.85 -7.07
CA SER A 78 -13.50 16.84 -5.82
C SER A 78 -12.83 18.19 -5.56
N GLU A 79 -13.00 18.72 -4.36
CA GLU A 79 -12.26 19.88 -3.87
C GLU A 79 -10.75 19.60 -3.88
N ALA A 80 -9.96 20.49 -4.49
CA ALA A 80 -8.51 20.36 -4.62
C ALA A 80 -7.80 20.21 -3.26
N GLN A 81 -8.34 20.86 -2.22
CA GLN A 81 -7.82 20.77 -0.86
C GLN A 81 -7.91 19.35 -0.31
N VAL A 82 -9.01 18.64 -0.56
CA VAL A 82 -9.19 17.25 -0.09
C VAL A 82 -8.19 16.30 -0.76
N TYR A 83 -7.91 16.50 -2.04
CA TYR A 83 -6.87 15.74 -2.75
C TYR A 83 -5.49 16.01 -2.13
N PHE A 84 -5.17 17.26 -1.82
CA PHE A 84 -3.91 17.63 -1.21
C PHE A 84 -3.79 17.04 0.20
N ASP A 85 -4.75 17.30 1.09
CA ASP A 85 -4.74 16.84 2.48
C ASP A 85 -4.57 15.32 2.59
N ILE A 86 -5.26 14.56 1.74
CA ILE A 86 -5.14 13.09 1.73
C ILE A 86 -3.76 12.65 1.26
N ASN A 87 -3.24 13.20 0.18
CA ASN A 87 -2.00 12.72 -0.44
C ASN A 87 -0.71 13.30 0.17
N THR A 88 -0.80 14.32 1.04
CA THR A 88 0.37 14.92 1.70
C THR A 88 0.36 14.77 3.21
N GLY A 89 -0.82 14.72 3.83
CA GLY A 89 -0.95 14.70 5.30
C GLY A 89 -1.29 13.34 5.89
N LEU A 90 -1.83 12.41 5.10
CA LEU A 90 -2.40 11.14 5.58
C LEU A 90 -1.79 9.90 4.93
N THR A 91 -0.84 10.06 4.02
CA THR A 91 -0.19 8.99 3.23
C THR A 91 1.31 9.19 3.20
#